data_AF-A0AAV8DYI5-F1
#
_entry.id   AF-A0AAV8DYI5-F1
#
_cell.length_a   1.000
_cell.length_b   1.000
_cell.length_c   1.000
_cell.angle_alpha   90.00
_cell.angle_beta   90.00
_cell.angle_gamma   90.00
#
_symmetry.space_group_name_H-M   'P 1'
#
loop_
_entity.id
_entity.type
_entity.pdbx_description
1 polymer ?
#
loop_
_entity_poly.entity_id
_entity_poly.type
_entity_poly.pdbx_seq_one_letter_code
_entity_poly.pdbx_strand_id
1 'polypeptide(L)'
;MHAVTRRRFEELFGSNSDSDDDAASDDISLDGLDEELNGGENDYEVAYILATGIKQKDYIRGLDYSMRLNEQNYIKDYIGENDNFLLLHAKIEDCDLVFTEIASILSEFEAEIGLLSSEIRNLREGSTAIGMKLRNRKVLEARLAKFIEEIVASPRMVDTIIDGEVNEEYLKNLEVLSKKLKFVEVDLMINASMALKDVKPELERLKQKAVAKASQFIIEMFKGLTNSNSNIQIMQENVLLKYKYFITFLKEHDRGTYNNICKGYVDTRNKVDSCLVHVHYNFIHCTFFNCVIVLLRC
;
A
#
# COMPACT_ATOMS: atom_id res chain seq x y z
N MET A 1 42.77 -22.65 -7.33
CA MET A 1 43.94 -22.00 -7.98
C MET A 1 45.25 -22.80 -7.84
N HIS A 2 45.35 -23.80 -6.95
CA HIS A 2 46.55 -24.65 -6.79
C HIS A 2 46.84 -25.67 -7.91
N ALA A 3 45.86 -26.02 -8.76
CA ALA A 3 46.07 -26.98 -9.85
C ALA A 3 46.76 -26.39 -11.10
N VAL A 4 46.74 -25.05 -11.24
CA VAL A 4 47.30 -24.36 -12.42
C VAL A 4 48.78 -24.08 -12.23
N THR A 5 49.24 -23.86 -11.00
CA THR A 5 50.64 -23.52 -10.69
C THR A 5 51.56 -24.74 -10.73
N ARG A 6 51.06 -25.95 -10.41
CA ARG A 6 51.85 -27.20 -10.45
C ARG A 6 52.22 -27.62 -11.88
N ARG A 7 51.28 -27.47 -12.82
CA ARG A 7 51.51 -27.78 -14.24
C ARG A 7 52.55 -26.87 -14.90
N ARG A 8 52.58 -25.59 -14.50
CA ARG A 8 53.51 -24.60 -15.06
C ARG A 8 54.95 -24.75 -14.53
N PHE A 9 55.13 -25.36 -13.36
CA PHE A 9 56.45 -25.61 -12.78
C PHE A 9 57.11 -26.88 -13.37
N GLU A 10 56.32 -27.89 -13.73
CA GLU A 10 56.80 -29.08 -14.46
C GLU A 10 57.10 -28.77 -15.95
N GLU A 11 56.35 -27.87 -16.59
CA GLU A 11 56.63 -27.42 -17.98
C GLU A 11 57.90 -26.57 -18.13
N LEU A 12 58.41 -25.96 -17.05
CA LEU A 12 59.62 -25.11 -17.10
C LEU A 12 60.93 -25.87 -16.81
N PHE A 13 60.85 -27.07 -16.23
CA PHE A 13 62.03 -27.83 -15.79
C PHE A 13 62.03 -29.32 -16.19
N GLY A 14 60.95 -29.81 -16.81
CA GLY A 14 60.81 -31.19 -17.25
C GLY A 14 61.12 -31.38 -18.73
N SER A 15 62.36 -31.16 -19.14
CA SER A 15 63.01 -31.77 -20.31
C SER A 15 64.38 -31.11 -20.53
N ASN A 16 65.40 -31.68 -19.90
CA ASN A 16 66.76 -31.71 -20.43
C ASN A 16 67.45 -32.90 -19.76
N SER A 17 66.93 -34.08 -20.05
CA SER A 17 67.65 -35.33 -19.89
C SER A 17 68.56 -35.46 -21.11
N ASP A 18 69.85 -35.25 -20.87
CA ASP A 18 70.98 -35.92 -21.52
C ASP A 18 70.73 -36.34 -22.98
N SER A 19 70.87 -35.39 -23.89
CA SER A 19 71.41 -35.72 -25.19
C SER A 19 72.87 -36.13 -24.96
N ASP A 20 73.10 -37.43 -25.00
CA ASP A 20 74.40 -38.01 -25.26
C ASP A 20 74.97 -37.35 -26.52
N ASP A 21 75.77 -36.30 -26.33
CA ASP A 21 76.71 -35.83 -27.32
C ASP A 21 77.80 -36.90 -27.41
N ASP A 22 77.49 -37.98 -28.14
CA ASP A 22 78.48 -38.76 -28.86
C ASP A 22 79.15 -37.80 -29.86
N ALA A 23 80.05 -36.97 -29.35
CA ALA A 23 81.08 -36.36 -30.14
C ALA A 23 81.87 -37.52 -30.73
N ALA A 24 81.56 -37.84 -31.99
CA ALA A 24 82.41 -38.65 -32.84
C ALA A 24 83.84 -38.14 -32.64
N SER A 25 84.61 -38.92 -31.88
CA SER A 25 86.06 -38.85 -31.88
C SER A 25 86.47 -39.26 -33.29
N ASP A 26 86.44 -38.30 -34.22
CA ASP A 26 87.28 -38.35 -35.40
C ASP A 26 88.71 -38.36 -34.85
N ASP A 27 89.24 -39.56 -34.62
CA ASP A 27 90.66 -39.82 -34.51
C ASP A 27 91.26 -39.41 -35.86
N ILE A 28 91.52 -38.11 -36.00
CA ILE A 28 92.33 -37.58 -37.09
C ILE A 28 93.69 -38.25 -36.91
N SER A 29 93.99 -39.19 -37.79
CA SER A 29 95.29 -39.84 -37.87
C SER A 29 96.37 -38.77 -38.03
N LEU A 30 97.12 -38.52 -36.96
CA LEU A 30 98.26 -37.59 -36.90
C LEU A 30 99.54 -38.20 -37.53
N ASP A 31 99.41 -39.33 -38.22
CA ASP A 31 100.52 -40.02 -38.87
C ASP A 31 100.93 -39.25 -40.13
N GLY A 32 102.02 -38.48 -40.03
CA GLY A 32 102.51 -37.54 -41.05
C GLY A 32 102.68 -36.09 -40.58
N LEU A 33 102.09 -35.73 -39.43
CA LEU A 33 102.27 -34.39 -38.83
C LEU A 33 103.67 -34.18 -38.25
N ASP A 34 104.34 -35.27 -37.86
CA ASP A 34 105.73 -35.24 -37.39
C ASP A 34 106.72 -34.82 -38.50
N GLU A 35 106.41 -35.12 -39.77
CA GLU A 35 107.22 -34.70 -40.93
C GLU A 35 107.01 -33.21 -41.29
N GLU A 36 105.80 -32.67 -41.11
CA GLU A 36 105.51 -31.23 -41.27
C GLU A 36 106.00 -30.38 -40.08
N LEU A 37 105.99 -30.94 -38.86
CA LEU A 37 106.49 -30.27 -37.65
C LEU A 37 108.02 -30.22 -37.59
N ASN A 38 108.74 -31.24 -38.09
CA ASN A 38 110.21 -31.20 -38.20
C ASN A 38 110.72 -30.19 -39.25
N GLY A 39 109.89 -29.78 -40.21
CA GLY A 39 110.21 -28.69 -41.15
C GLY A 39 110.12 -27.29 -40.52
N GLY A 40 109.40 -27.15 -39.41
CA GLY A 40 109.13 -25.90 -38.69
C GLY A 40 109.92 -25.75 -37.39
N GLU A 41 110.98 -26.54 -37.19
CA GLU A 41 111.72 -26.64 -35.92
C GLU A 41 112.46 -25.34 -35.47
N ASN A 42 112.38 -24.25 -36.24
CA ASN A 42 113.02 -22.97 -35.91
C ASN A 42 112.09 -21.75 -35.97
N ASP A 43 110.78 -21.91 -36.18
CA ASP A 43 109.87 -20.76 -36.14
C ASP A 43 109.55 -20.41 -34.68
N TYR A 44 110.25 -19.38 -34.19
CA TYR A 44 110.03 -18.74 -32.89
C TYR A 44 108.54 -18.44 -32.64
N GLU A 45 107.79 -18.21 -33.71
CA GLU A 45 106.38 -17.85 -33.71
C GLU A 45 105.49 -19.06 -33.38
N VAL A 46 105.80 -20.26 -33.89
CA VAL A 46 105.04 -21.49 -33.59
C VAL A 46 105.26 -21.93 -32.14
N ALA A 47 106.49 -21.89 -31.66
CA ALA A 47 106.80 -22.17 -30.25
C ALA A 47 106.16 -21.16 -29.29
N TYR A 48 106.11 -19.87 -29.67
CA TYR A 48 105.44 -18.82 -28.91
C TYR A 48 103.91 -18.99 -28.89
N ILE A 49 103.30 -19.36 -30.02
CA ILE A 49 101.86 -19.64 -30.12
C ILE A 49 101.49 -20.87 -29.29
N LEU A 50 102.27 -21.95 -29.35
CA LEU A 50 102.03 -23.15 -28.53
C LEU A 50 102.22 -22.87 -27.04
N ALA A 51 103.25 -22.13 -26.64
CA ALA A 51 103.45 -21.74 -25.24
C ALA A 51 102.34 -20.81 -24.72
N THR A 52 101.83 -19.90 -25.57
CA THR A 52 100.70 -19.01 -25.23
C THR A 52 99.39 -19.79 -25.19
N GLY A 53 99.19 -20.75 -26.10
CA GLY A 53 98.04 -21.66 -26.13
C GLY A 53 98.00 -22.59 -24.91
N ILE A 54 99.15 -23.10 -24.45
CA ILE A 54 99.24 -23.87 -23.19
C ILE A 54 98.85 -23.00 -22.00
N LYS A 55 99.35 -21.75 -21.91
CA LYS A 55 98.95 -20.79 -20.86
C LYS A 55 97.45 -20.46 -20.89
N GLN A 56 96.86 -20.31 -22.07
CA GLN A 56 95.42 -20.07 -22.22
C GLN A 56 94.60 -21.30 -21.83
N LYS A 57 95.03 -22.51 -22.20
CA LYS A 57 94.36 -23.76 -21.80
C LYS A 57 94.42 -23.98 -20.29
N ASP A 58 95.55 -23.67 -19.65
CA ASP A 58 95.66 -23.75 -18.19
C ASP A 58 94.83 -22.67 -17.48
N TYR A 59 94.70 -21.47 -18.08
CA TYR A 59 93.80 -20.42 -17.60
C TYR A 59 92.32 -20.83 -17.72
N ILE A 60 91.90 -21.38 -18.86
CA ILE A 60 90.54 -21.90 -19.07
C ILE A 60 90.24 -23.02 -18.08
N ARG A 61 91.19 -23.95 -17.87
CA ARG A 61 91.03 -25.02 -16.87
C ARG A 61 90.89 -24.46 -15.45
N GLY A 62 91.64 -23.42 -15.10
CA GLY A 62 91.51 -22.71 -13.82
C GLY A 62 90.18 -21.96 -13.69
N LEU A 63 89.71 -21.34 -14.78
CA LEU A 63 88.41 -20.66 -14.85
C LEU A 63 87.26 -21.67 -14.68
N ASP A 64 87.28 -22.78 -15.40
CA ASP A 64 86.29 -23.86 -15.28
C ASP A 64 86.28 -24.49 -13.89
N TYR A 65 87.45 -24.58 -13.24
CA TYR A 65 87.53 -25.02 -11.84
C TYR A 65 86.88 -23.99 -10.91
N SER A 66 87.17 -22.71 -11.09
CA SER A 66 86.57 -21.64 -10.29
C SER A 66 85.06 -21.53 -10.51
N MET A 67 84.59 -21.75 -11.74
CA MET A 67 83.17 -21.71 -12.10
C MET A 67 82.42 -22.87 -11.46
N ARG A 68 82.93 -24.10 -11.58
CA ARG A 68 82.34 -25.27 -10.90
C ARG A 68 82.34 -25.14 -9.39
N LEU A 69 83.40 -24.59 -8.80
CA LEU A 69 83.45 -24.34 -7.37
C LEU A 69 82.40 -23.31 -6.94
N ASN A 70 82.21 -22.25 -7.74
CA ASN A 70 81.21 -21.22 -7.49
C ASN A 70 79.78 -21.78 -7.62
N GLU A 71 79.52 -22.59 -8.64
CA GLU A 71 78.24 -23.30 -8.79
C GLU A 71 77.96 -24.21 -7.60
N GLN A 72 78.94 -24.99 -7.15
CA GLN A 72 78.79 -25.83 -5.97
C GLN A 72 78.53 -25.01 -4.70
N ASN A 73 79.18 -23.85 -4.55
CA ASN A 73 78.93 -22.95 -3.43
C ASN A 73 77.51 -22.37 -3.48
N TYR A 74 77.05 -21.90 -4.65
CA TYR A 74 75.68 -21.40 -4.81
C TYR A 74 74.62 -22.48 -4.56
N ILE A 75 74.85 -23.70 -5.04
CA ILE A 75 73.95 -24.82 -4.78
C ILE A 75 73.92 -25.12 -3.28
N LYS A 76 75.08 -25.10 -2.61
CA LYS A 76 75.18 -25.34 -1.17
C LYS A 76 74.47 -24.25 -0.35
N ASP A 77 74.64 -22.99 -0.73
CA ASP A 77 73.97 -21.86 -0.08
C ASP A 77 72.45 -21.91 -0.31
N TYR A 78 72.02 -22.27 -1.53
CA TYR A 78 70.60 -22.45 -1.85
C TYR A 78 69.98 -23.62 -1.06
N ILE A 79 70.69 -24.74 -0.92
CA ILE A 79 70.25 -25.87 -0.09
C ILE A 79 70.22 -25.48 1.39
N GLY A 80 71.18 -24.67 1.86
CA GLY A 80 71.19 -24.16 3.23
C GLY A 80 70.02 -23.24 3.55
N GLU A 81 69.62 -22.38 2.60
CA GLU A 81 68.51 -21.44 2.76
C GLU A 81 67.13 -22.09 2.51
N ASN A 82 67.10 -23.30 1.95
CA ASN A 82 65.87 -24.05 1.64
C ASN A 82 64.95 -24.18 2.86
N ASP A 83 65.50 -24.47 4.03
CA ASP A 83 64.73 -24.59 5.27
C ASP A 83 64.04 -23.27 5.65
N ASN A 84 64.67 -22.13 5.38
CA ASN A 84 64.07 -20.81 5.59
C ASN A 84 62.94 -20.54 4.59
N PHE A 85 63.12 -20.91 3.31
CA PHE A 85 62.06 -20.82 2.31
C PHE A 85 60.87 -21.74 2.64
N LEU A 86 61.12 -22.95 3.15
CA LEU A 86 60.09 -23.87 3.62
C LEU A 86 59.34 -23.31 4.83
N LEU A 87 60.04 -22.73 5.80
CA LEU A 87 59.42 -22.06 6.95
C LEU A 87 58.58 -20.85 6.53
N LEU A 88 59.06 -20.05 5.58
CA LEU A 88 58.32 -18.92 5.05
C LEU A 88 57.06 -19.39 4.30
N HIS A 89 57.19 -20.43 3.47
CA HIS A 89 56.05 -21.00 2.77
C HIS A 89 55.02 -21.55 3.74
N ALA A 90 55.44 -22.25 4.80
CA ALA A 90 54.53 -22.72 5.85
C ALA A 90 53.79 -21.56 6.52
N LYS A 91 54.48 -20.44 6.83
CA LYS A 91 53.82 -19.25 7.40
C LYS A 91 52.85 -18.58 6.43
N ILE A 92 53.16 -18.56 5.14
CA ILE A 92 52.25 -18.04 4.12
C ILE A 92 51.01 -18.93 4.03
N GLU A 93 51.20 -20.25 4.05
CA GLU A 93 50.09 -21.21 4.07
C GLU A 93 49.22 -21.06 5.34
N ASP A 94 49.83 -20.85 6.50
CA ASP A 94 49.11 -20.54 7.75
C ASP A 94 48.30 -19.24 7.62
N CYS A 95 48.86 -18.20 7.00
CA CYS A 95 48.14 -16.95 6.75
C CYS A 95 46.96 -17.16 5.78
N ASP A 96 47.15 -17.96 4.72
CA ASP A 96 46.09 -18.30 3.76
C ASP A 96 44.96 -19.09 4.42
N LEU A 97 45.28 -19.99 5.36
CA LEU A 97 44.28 -20.68 6.18
C LEU A 97 43.45 -19.68 7.00
N VAL A 98 44.11 -18.75 7.69
CA VAL A 98 43.42 -17.69 8.47
C VAL A 98 42.57 -16.80 7.57
N PHE A 99 43.07 -16.41 6.39
CA PHE A 99 42.29 -15.63 5.43
C PHE A 99 41.08 -16.40 4.90
N THR A 100 41.22 -17.70 4.69
CA THR A 100 40.10 -18.57 4.26
C THR A 100 39.03 -18.64 5.35
N GLU A 101 39.42 -18.74 6.62
CA GLU A 101 38.49 -18.74 7.76
C GLU A 101 37.74 -17.40 7.87
N ILE A 102 38.46 -16.27 7.79
CA ILE A 102 37.85 -14.94 7.82
C ILE A 102 36.90 -14.75 6.62
N ALA A 103 37.31 -15.18 5.43
CA ALA A 103 36.46 -15.12 4.25
C ALA A 103 35.18 -15.96 4.41
N SER A 104 35.27 -17.13 5.04
CA SER A 104 34.12 -17.96 5.36
C SER A 104 33.15 -17.25 6.31
N ILE A 105 33.66 -16.67 7.41
CA ILE A 105 32.84 -15.94 8.38
C ILE A 105 32.16 -14.72 7.73
N LEU A 106 32.88 -13.97 6.91
CA LEU A 106 32.32 -12.82 6.19
C LEU A 106 31.24 -13.25 5.20
N SER A 107 31.42 -14.38 4.51
CA SER A 107 30.42 -14.92 3.60
C SER A 107 29.17 -15.41 4.34
N GLU A 108 29.32 -16.00 5.52
CA GLU A 108 28.20 -16.40 6.37
C GLU A 108 27.43 -15.16 6.86
N PHE A 109 28.14 -14.13 7.33
CA PHE A 109 27.54 -12.89 7.78
C PHE A 109 26.82 -12.13 6.66
N GLU A 110 27.38 -12.12 5.44
CA GLU A 110 26.70 -11.58 4.27
C GLU A 110 25.39 -12.32 3.99
N ALA A 111 25.41 -13.67 4.04
CA ALA A 111 24.23 -14.48 3.85
C ALA A 111 23.17 -14.21 4.94
N GLU A 112 23.59 -14.12 6.20
CA GLU A 112 22.70 -13.79 7.33
C GLU A 112 22.07 -12.41 7.19
N ILE A 113 22.83 -11.38 6.80
CA ILE A 113 22.28 -10.04 6.52
C ILE A 113 21.32 -10.09 5.33
N GLY A 114 21.63 -10.86 4.30
CA GLY A 114 20.75 -11.07 3.15
C GLY A 114 19.41 -11.66 3.58
N LEU A 115 19.44 -12.70 4.42
CA LEU A 115 18.25 -13.33 4.98
C LEU A 115 17.47 -12.35 5.87
N LEU A 116 18.13 -11.69 6.83
CA LEU A 116 17.51 -10.73 7.74
C LEU A 116 16.87 -9.55 6.98
N SER A 117 17.56 -9.01 5.98
CA SER A 117 17.04 -7.93 5.12
C SER A 117 15.79 -8.39 4.36
N SER A 118 15.82 -9.62 3.83
CA SER A 118 14.67 -10.20 3.15
C SER A 118 13.47 -10.40 4.08
N GLU A 119 13.71 -10.81 5.33
CA GLU A 119 12.66 -10.97 6.34
C GLU A 119 12.06 -9.63 6.76
N ILE A 120 12.90 -8.60 6.98
CA ILE A 120 12.44 -7.23 7.27
C ILE A 120 11.59 -6.70 6.11
N ARG A 121 12.00 -6.96 4.86
CA ARG A 121 11.22 -6.57 3.68
C ARG A 121 9.86 -7.27 3.66
N ASN A 122 9.82 -8.59 3.87
CA ASN A 122 8.58 -9.36 3.91
C ASN A 122 7.64 -8.86 5.03
N LEU A 123 8.19 -8.57 6.21
CA LEU A 123 7.41 -8.02 7.32
C LEU A 123 6.85 -6.63 6.98
N ARG A 124 7.64 -5.77 6.32
CA ARG A 124 7.21 -4.43 5.89
C ARG A 124 6.13 -4.49 4.83
N GLU A 125 6.27 -5.38 3.86
CA GLU A 125 5.25 -5.64 2.84
C GLU A 125 3.95 -6.15 3.50
N GLY A 126 4.05 -7.11 4.43
CA GLY A 126 2.92 -7.62 5.21
C GLY A 126 2.22 -6.53 6.03
N SER A 127 2.98 -5.70 6.74
CA SER A 127 2.44 -4.56 7.51
C SER A 127 1.73 -3.55 6.60
N THR A 128 2.29 -3.28 5.43
CA THR A 128 1.67 -2.37 4.45
C THR A 128 0.37 -2.95 3.90
N ALA A 129 0.35 -4.24 3.57
CA ALA A 129 -0.84 -4.94 3.09
C ALA A 129 -1.95 -4.96 4.16
N ILE A 130 -1.60 -5.20 5.43
CA ILE A 130 -2.56 -5.11 6.55
C ILE A 130 -3.07 -3.69 6.70
N GLY A 131 -2.19 -2.69 6.62
CA GLY A 131 -2.56 -1.27 6.67
C GLY A 131 -3.54 -0.88 5.57
N MET A 132 -3.35 -1.37 4.34
CA MET A 132 -4.28 -1.18 3.23
C MET A 132 -5.63 -1.84 3.49
N LYS A 133 -5.64 -3.11 3.94
CA LYS A 133 -6.88 -3.83 4.29
C LYS A 133 -7.67 -3.10 5.40
N LEU A 134 -6.98 -2.59 6.42
CA LEU A 134 -7.59 -1.81 7.49
C LEU A 134 -8.19 -0.50 6.98
N ARG A 135 -7.45 0.24 6.14
CA ARG A 135 -7.96 1.48 5.53
C ARG A 135 -9.21 1.22 4.68
N ASN A 136 -9.18 0.18 3.85
CA ASN A 136 -10.33 -0.22 3.03
C ASN A 136 -11.56 -0.55 3.89
N ARG A 137 -11.36 -1.29 4.99
CA ARG A 137 -12.43 -1.59 5.95
C ARG A 137 -12.99 -0.34 6.62
N LYS A 138 -12.14 0.59 7.07
CA LYS A 138 -12.59 1.86 7.67
C LYS A 138 -13.38 2.73 6.68
N VAL A 139 -12.96 2.78 5.43
CA VAL A 139 -13.69 3.53 4.39
C VAL A 139 -15.06 2.88 4.12
N LEU A 140 -15.10 1.54 4.05
CA LEU A 140 -16.36 0.82 3.89
C LEU A 140 -17.28 1.01 5.10
N GLU A 141 -16.75 0.90 6.32
CA GLU A 141 -17.45 1.13 7.57
C GLU A 141 -18.06 2.53 7.61
N ALA A 142 -17.30 3.58 7.28
CA ALA A 142 -17.80 4.94 7.25
C ALA A 142 -18.92 5.13 6.21
N ARG A 143 -18.78 4.53 5.02
CA ARG A 143 -19.83 4.56 3.99
C ARG A 143 -21.08 3.80 4.42
N LEU A 144 -20.91 2.64 5.04
CA LEU A 144 -22.01 1.80 5.51
C LEU A 144 -22.71 2.43 6.71
N ALA A 145 -21.97 3.04 7.65
CA ALA A 145 -22.52 3.79 8.77
C ALA A 145 -23.41 4.94 8.27
N LYS A 146 -22.91 5.74 7.32
CA LYS A 146 -23.70 6.81 6.68
C LYS A 146 -24.96 6.24 6.02
N PHE A 147 -24.85 5.12 5.31
CA PHE A 147 -26.00 4.46 4.68
C PHE A 147 -27.04 4.01 5.73
N ILE A 148 -26.59 3.40 6.83
CA ILE A 148 -27.43 2.94 7.93
C ILE A 148 -28.10 4.13 8.63
N GLU A 149 -27.38 5.22 8.86
CA GLU A 149 -27.91 6.44 9.46
C GLU A 149 -29.02 7.07 8.60
N GLU A 150 -28.92 7.02 7.27
CA GLU A 150 -29.94 7.54 6.37
C GLU A 150 -31.17 6.60 6.32
N ILE A 151 -30.99 5.29 6.30
CA ILE A 151 -32.10 4.33 6.12
C ILE A 151 -32.86 4.00 7.42
N VAL A 152 -32.17 3.91 8.57
CA VAL A 152 -32.77 3.43 9.82
C VAL A 152 -33.50 4.57 10.52
N ALA A 153 -34.78 4.35 10.85
CA ALA A 153 -35.51 5.22 11.77
C ALA A 153 -35.23 4.81 13.22
N SER A 154 -34.84 5.75 14.07
CA SER A 154 -34.61 5.47 15.50
C SER A 154 -35.91 5.02 16.17
N PRO A 155 -35.91 4.03 17.08
CA PRO A 155 -37.11 3.60 17.79
C PRO A 155 -37.85 4.75 18.48
N ARG A 156 -37.10 5.70 19.08
CA ARG A 156 -37.67 6.90 19.70
C ARG A 156 -38.45 7.77 18.73
N MET A 157 -37.96 7.89 17.50
CA MET A 157 -38.63 8.63 16.44
C MET A 157 -39.92 7.91 16.02
N VAL A 158 -39.89 6.58 15.93
CA VAL A 158 -41.07 5.75 15.63
C VAL A 158 -42.13 5.93 16.71
N ASP A 159 -41.76 5.82 17.99
CA ASP A 159 -42.67 5.98 19.12
C ASP A 159 -43.28 7.39 19.16
N THR A 160 -42.47 8.41 18.88
CA THR A 160 -42.95 9.80 18.82
C THR A 160 -43.96 10.00 17.69
N ILE A 161 -43.73 9.38 16.51
CA ILE A 161 -44.65 9.49 15.39
C ILE A 161 -45.96 8.75 15.69
N ILE A 162 -45.89 7.56 16.27
CA ILE A 162 -47.08 6.74 16.55
C ILE A 162 -47.87 7.32 17.73
N ASP A 163 -47.24 7.45 18.90
CA ASP A 163 -47.92 7.73 20.17
C ASP A 163 -47.65 9.14 20.72
N GLY A 164 -46.59 9.81 20.26
CA GLY A 164 -46.21 11.14 20.77
C GLY A 164 -47.20 12.27 20.47
N GLU A 165 -47.26 13.27 21.34
CA GLU A 165 -48.07 14.46 21.12
C GLU A 165 -47.51 15.35 20.00
N VAL A 166 -48.40 16.13 19.36
CA VAL A 166 -48.04 17.05 18.27
C VAL A 166 -47.38 18.30 18.84
N ASN A 167 -46.08 18.22 19.08
CA ASN A 167 -45.22 19.29 19.59
C ASN A 167 -44.16 19.72 18.55
N GLU A 168 -43.33 20.72 18.86
CA GLU A 168 -42.22 21.13 17.97
C GLU A 168 -41.20 20.00 17.73
N GLU A 169 -41.00 19.13 18.72
CA GLU A 169 -40.17 17.92 18.58
C GLU A 169 -40.74 16.94 17.55
N TYR A 170 -42.06 16.79 17.52
CA TYR A 170 -42.74 15.98 16.51
C TYR A 170 -42.47 16.51 15.10
N LEU A 171 -42.50 17.84 14.90
CA LEU A 171 -42.22 18.47 13.60
C LEU A 171 -40.78 18.19 13.15
N LYS A 172 -39.80 18.26 14.06
CA LYS A 172 -38.40 17.91 13.75
C LYS A 172 -38.26 16.44 13.36
N ASN A 173 -38.93 15.54 14.09
CA ASN A 173 -38.95 14.12 13.75
C ASN A 173 -39.63 13.87 12.39
N LEU A 174 -40.67 14.64 12.05
CA LEU A 174 -41.34 14.58 10.75
C LEU A 174 -40.43 15.05 9.61
N GLU A 175 -39.62 16.09 9.82
CA GLU A 175 -38.59 16.53 8.87
C GLU A 175 -37.54 15.46 8.61
N VAL A 176 -37.07 14.80 9.67
CA VAL A 176 -36.14 13.67 9.57
C VAL A 176 -36.79 12.53 8.78
N LEU A 177 -38.05 12.18 9.08
CA LEU A 177 -38.78 11.16 8.31
C LEU A 177 -38.86 11.50 6.83
N SER A 178 -39.20 12.75 6.52
CA SER A 178 -39.29 13.21 5.13
C SER A 178 -37.97 13.08 4.38
N LYS A 179 -36.82 13.38 5.03
CA LYS A 179 -35.50 13.21 4.42
C LYS A 179 -35.21 11.74 4.13
N LYS A 180 -35.51 10.86 5.09
CA LYS A 180 -35.34 9.40 4.96
C LYS A 180 -36.19 8.82 3.83
N LEU A 181 -37.46 9.23 3.72
CA LEU A 181 -38.36 8.82 2.64
C LEU A 181 -37.83 9.24 1.26
N LYS A 182 -37.37 10.49 1.12
CA LYS A 182 -36.76 10.99 -0.14
C LYS A 182 -35.48 10.23 -0.50
N PHE A 183 -34.66 9.89 0.47
CA PHE A 183 -33.43 9.11 0.24
C PHE A 183 -33.73 7.72 -0.38
N VAL A 184 -34.79 7.05 0.10
CA VAL A 184 -35.23 5.76 -0.44
C VAL A 184 -35.80 5.86 -1.85
N GLU A 185 -36.47 6.96 -2.19
CA GLU A 185 -37.06 7.18 -3.51
C GLU A 185 -36.03 7.53 -4.60
N VAL A 186 -34.96 8.26 -4.26
CA VAL A 186 -34.04 8.84 -5.24
C VAL A 186 -33.01 7.82 -5.77
N ASP A 187 -32.59 6.85 -4.95
CA ASP A 187 -31.41 6.04 -5.29
C ASP A 187 -31.76 4.62 -5.78
N LEU A 188 -31.80 4.45 -7.10
CA LEU A 188 -32.12 3.19 -7.79
C LEU A 188 -31.10 2.07 -7.52
N MET A 189 -29.83 2.40 -7.26
CA MET A 189 -28.83 1.38 -6.92
C MET A 189 -29.00 0.86 -5.50
N ILE A 190 -29.43 1.74 -4.58
CA ILE A 190 -29.72 1.38 -3.19
C ILE A 190 -30.97 0.48 -3.09
N ASN A 191 -31.97 0.71 -3.96
CA ASN A 191 -33.20 -0.11 -4.04
C ASN A 191 -32.96 -1.59 -4.40
N ALA A 192 -31.78 -1.96 -4.90
CA ALA A 192 -31.41 -3.35 -5.14
C ALA A 192 -30.94 -4.10 -3.87
N SER A 193 -30.62 -3.37 -2.78
CA SER A 193 -30.12 -3.96 -1.54
C SER A 193 -31.22 -4.71 -0.78
N MET A 194 -30.91 -5.91 -0.26
CA MET A 194 -31.83 -6.71 0.54
C MET A 194 -32.30 -5.96 1.80
N ALA A 195 -31.42 -5.21 2.46
CA ALA A 195 -31.77 -4.44 3.66
C ALA A 195 -32.84 -3.37 3.38
N LEU A 196 -32.86 -2.79 2.19
CA LEU A 196 -33.89 -1.81 1.84
C LEU A 196 -35.24 -2.49 1.54
N LYS A 197 -35.26 -3.73 1.05
CA LYS A 197 -36.52 -4.46 0.85
C LYS A 197 -37.27 -4.67 2.16
N ASP A 198 -36.54 -4.86 3.26
CA ASP A 198 -37.14 -5.04 4.59
C ASP A 198 -37.51 -3.70 5.25
N VAL A 199 -36.69 -2.66 5.08
CA VAL A 199 -36.93 -1.35 5.72
C VAL A 199 -37.99 -0.51 4.97
N LYS A 200 -38.06 -0.61 3.65
CA LYS A 200 -39.03 0.14 2.82
C LYS A 200 -40.49 -0.02 3.27
N PRO A 201 -41.03 -1.24 3.47
CA PRO A 201 -42.42 -1.39 3.93
C PRO A 201 -42.65 -0.80 5.33
N GLU A 202 -41.67 -0.89 6.24
CA GLU A 202 -41.80 -0.27 7.56
C GLU A 202 -41.77 1.26 7.50
N LEU A 203 -40.94 1.83 6.63
CA LEU A 203 -40.90 3.28 6.43
C LEU A 203 -42.18 3.80 5.77
N GLU A 204 -42.75 3.03 4.83
CA GLU A 204 -44.05 3.30 4.23
C GLU A 204 -45.20 3.20 5.24
N ARG A 205 -45.17 2.21 6.13
CA ARG A 205 -46.15 2.09 7.23
C ARG A 205 -46.04 3.27 8.19
N LEU A 206 -44.81 3.71 8.50
CA LEU A 206 -44.56 4.88 9.32
C LEU A 206 -45.07 6.16 8.65
N LYS A 207 -44.86 6.30 7.33
CA LYS A 207 -45.42 7.39 6.52
C LYS A 207 -46.95 7.43 6.61
N GLN A 208 -47.62 6.29 6.42
CA GLN A 208 -49.09 6.21 6.50
C GLN A 208 -49.60 6.65 7.87
N LYS A 209 -48.96 6.21 8.96
CA LYS A 209 -49.31 6.65 10.32
C LYS A 209 -49.09 8.15 10.51
N ALA A 210 -47.95 8.69 10.06
CA ALA A 210 -47.66 10.12 10.16
C ALA A 210 -48.68 10.96 9.37
N VAL A 211 -49.05 10.53 8.16
CA VAL A 211 -50.07 11.17 7.32
C VAL A 211 -51.44 11.14 8.01
N ALA A 212 -51.86 9.99 8.55
CA ALA A 212 -53.14 9.87 9.25
C ALA A 212 -53.21 10.82 10.46
N LYS A 213 -52.15 10.86 11.27
CA LYS A 213 -52.07 11.71 12.47
C LYS A 213 -52.03 13.20 12.11
N ALA A 214 -51.24 13.58 11.12
CA ALA A 214 -51.21 14.95 10.59
C ALA A 214 -52.59 15.40 10.08
N SER A 215 -53.27 14.53 9.35
CA SER A 215 -54.61 14.80 8.79
C SER A 215 -55.65 14.95 9.88
N GLN A 216 -55.66 14.03 10.85
CA GLN A 216 -56.55 14.08 11.99
C GLN A 216 -56.36 15.38 12.79
N PHE A 217 -55.11 15.74 13.08
CA PHE A 217 -54.78 16.99 13.78
C PHE A 217 -55.33 18.21 13.03
N ILE A 218 -55.11 18.31 11.72
CA ILE A 218 -55.63 19.42 10.90
C ILE A 218 -57.18 19.44 10.90
N ILE A 219 -57.83 18.30 10.80
CA ILE A 219 -59.30 18.20 10.82
C ILE A 219 -59.85 18.62 12.18
N GLU A 220 -59.23 18.20 13.28
CA GLU A 220 -59.59 18.61 14.64
C GLU A 220 -59.42 20.11 14.83
N MET A 221 -58.33 20.69 14.30
CA MET A 221 -58.15 22.14 14.26
C MET A 221 -59.29 22.84 13.50
N PHE A 222 -59.67 22.34 12.33
CA PHE A 222 -60.77 22.92 11.55
C PHE A 222 -62.12 22.83 12.26
N LYS A 223 -62.40 21.73 12.96
CA LYS A 223 -63.60 21.61 13.80
C LYS A 223 -63.60 22.62 14.95
N GLY A 224 -62.45 22.86 15.58
CA GLY A 224 -62.29 23.91 16.60
C GLY A 224 -62.64 25.32 16.10
N LEU A 225 -62.40 25.59 14.82
CA LEU A 225 -62.77 26.85 14.16
C LEU A 225 -64.27 26.98 13.85
N THR A 226 -65.02 25.88 13.77
CA THR A 226 -66.48 25.91 13.55
C THR A 226 -67.30 26.19 14.80
N ASN A 227 -66.69 26.10 15.98
CA ASN A 227 -67.37 26.39 17.24
C ASN A 227 -67.56 27.91 17.38
N SER A 228 -68.81 28.37 17.53
CA SER A 228 -69.22 29.79 17.44
C SER A 228 -68.66 30.73 18.51
N ASN A 229 -67.82 30.25 19.43
CA ASN A 229 -67.20 31.03 20.51
C ASN A 229 -65.68 31.21 20.34
N SER A 230 -65.08 30.69 19.26
CA SER A 230 -63.63 30.77 19.03
C SER A 230 -63.24 32.09 18.36
N ASN A 231 -62.28 32.83 18.94
CA ASN A 231 -61.68 34.00 18.29
C ASN A 231 -60.83 33.54 17.08
N ILE A 232 -61.44 33.56 15.90
CA ILE A 232 -60.88 33.06 14.63
C ILE A 232 -59.52 33.71 14.31
N GLN A 233 -59.32 34.98 14.69
CA GLN A 233 -58.11 35.74 14.39
C GLN A 233 -56.90 35.31 15.24
N ILE A 234 -57.11 35.01 16.53
CA ILE A 234 -56.05 34.53 17.43
C ILE A 234 -55.60 33.10 17.08
N MET A 235 -56.55 32.27 16.64
CA MET A 235 -56.29 30.88 16.19
C MET A 235 -55.50 30.82 14.88
N GLN A 236 -55.72 31.77 13.96
CA GLN A 236 -54.98 31.85 12.69
C GLN A 236 -53.51 32.24 12.87
N GLU A 237 -53.20 33.21 13.73
CA GLU A 237 -51.81 33.66 13.94
C GLU A 237 -50.99 32.72 14.82
N ASN A 238 -51.57 32.16 15.89
CA ASN A 238 -50.78 31.41 16.89
C ASN A 238 -50.67 29.91 16.62
N VAL A 239 -51.58 29.31 15.84
CA VAL A 239 -51.67 27.86 15.69
C VAL A 239 -51.44 27.43 14.23
N LEU A 240 -52.13 28.04 13.26
CA LEU A 240 -52.01 27.67 11.84
C LEU A 240 -50.61 27.94 11.25
N LEU A 241 -49.95 29.04 11.65
CA LEU A 241 -48.59 29.35 11.19
C LEU A 241 -47.53 28.39 11.74
N LYS A 242 -47.67 27.95 13.00
CA LYS A 242 -46.73 27.00 13.64
C LYS A 242 -46.73 25.64 12.96
N TYR A 243 -47.86 25.22 12.41
CA TYR A 243 -48.06 23.90 11.81
C TYR A 243 -48.00 23.89 10.28
N LYS A 244 -47.47 24.95 9.67
CA LYS A 244 -47.26 25.04 8.21
C LYS A 244 -46.52 23.82 7.64
N TYR A 245 -45.57 23.25 8.39
CA TYR A 245 -44.79 22.11 7.94
C TYR A 245 -45.64 20.86 7.69
N PHE A 246 -46.74 20.64 8.43
CA PHE A 246 -47.65 19.52 8.17
C PHE A 246 -48.27 19.58 6.78
N ILE A 247 -48.67 20.77 6.35
CA ILE A 247 -49.28 21.00 5.04
C ILE A 247 -48.25 20.74 3.94
N THR A 248 -47.00 21.19 4.13
CA THR A 248 -45.89 20.91 3.21
C THR A 248 -45.57 19.42 3.15
N PHE A 249 -45.49 18.75 4.29
CA PHE A 249 -45.24 17.31 4.39
C PHE A 249 -46.31 16.50 3.66
N LEU A 250 -47.60 16.82 3.88
CA LEU A 250 -48.72 16.16 3.20
C LEU A 250 -48.66 16.37 1.68
N LYS A 251 -48.33 17.59 1.23
CA LYS A 251 -48.18 17.88 -0.21
C LYS A 251 -47.06 17.07 -0.87
N GLU A 252 -45.97 16.83 -0.15
CA GLU A 252 -44.81 16.08 -0.65
C GLU A 252 -45.05 14.57 -0.68
N HIS A 253 -45.64 14.01 0.39
CA HIS A 253 -45.72 12.56 0.59
C HIS A 253 -47.07 11.93 0.24
N ASP A 254 -48.16 12.70 0.27
CA ASP A 254 -49.51 12.22 -0.10
C ASP A 254 -50.41 13.35 -0.63
N ARG A 255 -50.35 13.56 -1.95
CA ARG A 255 -51.18 14.55 -2.65
C ARG A 255 -52.69 14.27 -2.55
N GLY A 256 -53.08 13.01 -2.37
CA GLY A 256 -54.49 12.62 -2.26
C GLY A 256 -55.10 13.15 -0.96
N THR A 257 -54.44 12.86 0.16
CA THR A 257 -54.87 13.35 1.47
C THR A 257 -54.75 14.87 1.60
N TYR A 258 -53.71 15.48 1.03
CA TYR A 258 -53.59 16.93 0.93
C TYR A 258 -54.82 17.57 0.24
N ASN A 259 -55.24 17.04 -0.92
CA ASN A 259 -56.39 17.55 -1.64
C ASN A 259 -57.69 17.38 -0.86
N ASN A 260 -57.86 16.27 -0.15
CA ASN A 260 -59.02 16.02 0.69
C ASN A 260 -59.10 17.01 1.86
N ILE A 261 -57.96 17.32 2.49
CA ILE A 261 -57.88 18.35 3.55
C ILE A 261 -58.19 19.73 2.98
N CYS A 262 -57.68 20.07 1.79
CA CYS A 262 -57.99 21.35 1.13
C CYS A 262 -59.49 21.48 0.83
N LYS A 263 -60.13 20.44 0.30
CA LYS A 263 -61.58 20.41 0.10
C LYS A 263 -62.33 20.54 1.42
N GLY A 264 -61.92 19.78 2.44
CA GLY A 264 -62.50 19.86 3.78
C GLY A 264 -62.37 21.26 4.41
N TYR A 265 -61.27 21.96 4.18
CA TYR A 265 -61.09 23.35 4.59
C TYR A 265 -62.06 24.30 3.89
N VAL A 266 -62.19 24.19 2.56
CA VAL A 266 -63.12 25.00 1.76
C VAL A 266 -64.55 24.76 2.22
N ASP A 267 -64.94 23.50 2.45
CA ASP A 267 -66.28 23.14 2.93
C ASP A 267 -66.54 23.66 4.34
N THR A 268 -65.54 23.58 5.22
CA THR A 268 -65.64 24.09 6.61
C THR A 268 -65.79 25.60 6.62
N ARG A 269 -64.97 26.31 5.83
CA ARG A 269 -65.05 27.76 5.68
C ARG A 269 -66.38 28.19 5.08
N ASN A 270 -66.84 27.54 4.02
CA ASN A 270 -68.15 27.81 3.41
C ASN A 270 -69.30 27.61 4.40
N LYS A 271 -69.21 26.61 5.28
CA LYS A 271 -70.19 26.39 6.37
C LYS A 271 -70.15 27.49 7.43
N VAL A 272 -68.96 27.92 7.85
CA VAL A 272 -68.81 29.03 8.81
C VAL A 272 -69.35 30.32 8.23
N ASP A 273 -68.97 30.64 6.98
CA ASP A 273 -69.44 31.83 6.27
C ASP A 273 -70.97 31.79 6.09
N SER A 274 -71.54 30.64 5.73
CA SER A 274 -73.00 30.44 5.63
C SER A 274 -73.71 30.59 6.98
N CYS A 275 -73.12 30.07 8.06
CA CYS A 275 -73.67 30.21 9.41
C CYS A 275 -73.64 31.67 9.88
N LEU A 276 -72.54 32.38 9.62
CA LEU A 276 -72.41 33.81 9.92
C LEU A 276 -73.45 34.63 9.17
N VAL A 277 -73.64 34.37 7.87
CA VAL A 277 -74.67 35.03 7.05
C VAL A 277 -76.06 34.70 7.57
N HIS A 278 -76.35 33.46 7.96
CA HIS A 278 -77.65 33.07 8.50
C HIS A 278 -77.96 33.72 9.86
N VAL A 279 -76.95 33.85 10.73
CA VAL A 279 -77.06 34.57 12.02
C VAL A 279 -77.29 36.06 11.79
N HIS A 280 -76.55 36.69 10.86
CA HIS A 280 -76.77 38.09 10.50
C HIS A 280 -78.16 38.31 9.87
N TYR A 281 -78.61 37.43 8.99
CA TYR A 281 -79.93 37.52 8.35
C TYR A 281 -81.06 37.36 9.38
N ASN A 282 -80.93 36.39 10.31
CA ASN A 282 -81.89 36.24 11.41
C ASN A 282 -81.84 37.42 12.39
N PHE A 283 -80.67 37.98 12.68
CA PHE A 283 -80.55 39.15 13.54
C PHE A 283 -81.21 40.38 12.91
N ILE A 284 -81.00 40.61 11.61
CA ILE A 284 -81.66 41.69 10.85
C ILE A 284 -83.17 41.43 10.78
N HIS A 285 -83.60 40.22 10.48
CA HIS A 285 -85.02 39.88 10.40
C HIS A 285 -85.72 40.02 11.76
N CYS A 286 -85.09 39.59 12.85
CA CYS A 286 -85.64 39.67 14.20
C CYS A 286 -85.66 41.11 14.75
N THR A 287 -84.65 41.94 14.42
CA THR A 287 -84.66 43.37 14.76
C THR A 287 -85.67 44.16 13.94
N PHE A 288 -85.82 43.86 12.64
CA PHE A 288 -86.83 44.49 11.80
C PHE A 288 -88.25 44.09 12.22
N PHE A 289 -88.48 42.81 12.54
CA PHE A 289 -89.78 42.33 13.02
C PHE A 289 -90.14 42.89 14.40
N ASN A 290 -89.18 43.01 15.32
CA ASN A 290 -89.40 43.67 16.62
C ASN A 290 -89.67 45.19 16.47
N CYS A 291 -88.94 45.89 15.59
CA CYS A 291 -89.22 47.30 15.31
C CYS A 291 -90.60 47.52 14.67
N VAL A 292 -91.01 46.66 13.73
CA VAL A 292 -92.33 46.73 13.08
C VAL A 292 -93.46 46.41 14.07
N ILE A 293 -93.28 45.44 14.98
CA ILE A 293 -94.26 45.15 16.04
C ILE A 293 -94.40 46.32 17.03
N VAL A 294 -93.31 47.00 17.37
CA VAL A 294 -93.35 48.18 18.27
C VAL A 294 -94.05 49.36 17.58
N LEU A 295 -93.84 49.55 16.27
CA LEU A 295 -94.51 50.59 15.47
C LEU A 295 -96.01 50.32 15.22
N LEU A 296 -96.46 49.06 15.17
CA LEU A 296 -97.88 48.69 15.03
C LEU A 296 -98.67 48.67 16.35
N ARG A 297 -97.99 48.84 17.50
CA ARG A 297 -98.60 48.87 18.84
C ARG A 297 -98.66 50.28 19.47
N CYS A 298 -98.18 51.30 18.77
CA CYS A 298 -98.43 52.72 19.09
C CYS A 298 -99.55 53.27 18.20
#